data_AF-A0A2Y9BAD5-F1
#
_entry.id   AF-A0A2Y9BAD5-F1
#
_cell.length_a   1.000
_cell.length_b   1.000
_cell.length_c   1.000
_cell.angle_alpha   90.00
_cell.angle_beta   90.00
_cell.angle_gamma   90.00
#
_symmetry.space_group_name_H-M   'P 1'
#
loop_
_entity.id
_entity.type
_entity.pdbx_description
1 polymer ?
#
loop_
_entity_poly.entity_id
_entity_poly.type
_entity_poly.pdbx_seq_one_letter_code
_entity_poly.pdbx_strand_id
1 'polypeptide(L)'
;MKMPTTLRVGTIGAVFSALFTAAAAAATITGTPSADPSPGWAPNSTNLLNSLSQTPGRVGQVAPHVLLSSTGIGSVTLDFFNLGSAGLAFFEIRYDGVQTGTTAHPVVPNDTIHTGGIAVSAGTSGLGLTFFANETVDVRLALGGERDFDFDWTTFNVAPVPVPAALPLLLAGIGALGLVARRRKTA
;
A
#
# COMPACT_ATOMS: atom_id res chain seq x y z
N MET A 1 -48.19 -70.24 -12.22
CA MET A 1 -48.19 -70.16 -10.73
C MET A 1 -47.00 -69.29 -10.32
N LYS A 2 -47.25 -68.20 -9.56
CA LYS A 2 -46.30 -67.24 -8.92
C LYS A 2 -45.29 -66.54 -9.86
N MET A 3 -45.54 -65.30 -10.29
CA MET A 3 -45.46 -63.97 -9.62
C MET A 3 -44.12 -63.23 -9.89
N PRO A 4 -44.16 -61.89 -10.00
CA PRO A 4 -43.22 -61.08 -10.77
C PRO A 4 -42.10 -60.48 -9.92
N THR A 5 -41.00 -60.04 -10.54
CA THR A 5 -39.98 -59.22 -9.87
C THR A 5 -39.86 -57.87 -10.59
N THR A 6 -40.55 -56.87 -10.05
CA THR A 6 -40.49 -55.48 -10.48
C THR A 6 -39.26 -54.83 -9.85
N LEU A 7 -38.24 -54.52 -10.65
CA LEU A 7 -37.06 -53.77 -10.24
C LEU A 7 -37.44 -52.27 -10.11
N ARG A 8 -37.45 -51.74 -8.90
CA ARG A 8 -37.65 -50.30 -8.65
C ARG A 8 -36.32 -49.57 -8.77
N VAL A 9 -36.19 -48.76 -9.82
CA VAL A 9 -35.09 -47.80 -9.98
C VAL A 9 -35.33 -46.64 -9.00
N GLY A 10 -34.50 -46.56 -7.97
CA GLY A 10 -34.51 -45.45 -7.01
C GLY A 10 -33.80 -44.24 -7.60
N THR A 11 -34.51 -43.13 -7.75
CA THR A 11 -33.97 -41.84 -8.16
C THR A 11 -33.08 -41.28 -7.04
N ILE A 12 -31.77 -41.28 -7.24
CA ILE A 12 -30.80 -40.60 -6.36
C ILE A 12 -30.89 -39.11 -6.67
N GLY A 13 -31.55 -38.35 -5.80
CA GLY A 13 -31.58 -36.89 -5.84
C GLY A 13 -30.21 -36.33 -5.48
N ALA A 14 -29.47 -35.82 -6.47
CA ALA A 14 -28.24 -35.08 -6.25
C ALA A 14 -28.57 -33.68 -5.72
N VAL A 15 -28.28 -33.43 -4.44
CA VAL A 15 -28.29 -32.09 -3.86
C VAL A 15 -27.07 -31.33 -4.40
N PHE A 16 -27.27 -30.55 -5.45
CA PHE A 16 -26.27 -29.61 -5.95
C PHE A 16 -26.12 -28.46 -4.95
N SER A 17 -25.11 -28.56 -4.08
CA SER A 17 -24.64 -27.43 -3.30
C SER A 17 -23.87 -26.51 -4.25
N ALA A 18 -24.49 -25.41 -4.67
CA ALA A 18 -23.81 -24.36 -5.42
C ALA A 18 -22.78 -23.70 -4.49
N LEU A 19 -21.53 -24.16 -4.57
CA LEU A 19 -20.37 -23.44 -4.06
C LEU A 19 -20.24 -22.15 -4.87
N PHE A 20 -20.77 -21.05 -4.33
CA PHE A 20 -20.41 -19.73 -4.80
C PHE A 20 -18.95 -19.49 -4.40
N THR A 21 -18.02 -19.74 -5.31
CA THR A 21 -16.66 -19.20 -5.21
C THR A 21 -16.75 -17.70 -5.40
N ALA A 22 -16.68 -16.95 -4.31
CA ALA A 22 -16.44 -15.52 -4.38
C ALA A 22 -15.07 -15.32 -5.05
N ALA A 23 -15.08 -14.93 -6.33
CA ALA A 23 -13.88 -14.45 -6.98
C ALA A 23 -13.50 -13.16 -6.24
N ALA A 24 -12.41 -13.21 -5.46
CA ALA A 24 -11.81 -12.02 -4.89
C ALA A 24 -11.45 -11.11 -6.05
N ALA A 25 -12.21 -10.02 -6.22
CA ALA A 25 -11.85 -8.98 -7.17
C ALA A 25 -10.45 -8.49 -6.77
N ALA A 26 -9.47 -8.70 -7.64
CA ALA A 26 -8.11 -8.25 -7.42
C ALA A 26 -8.16 -6.73 -7.20
N ALA A 27 -7.93 -6.29 -5.96
CA ALA A 27 -7.88 -4.88 -5.64
C ALA A 27 -6.66 -4.30 -6.34
N THR A 28 -6.85 -3.71 -7.52
CA THR A 28 -5.79 -2.92 -8.15
C THR A 28 -5.83 -1.54 -7.52
N ILE A 29 -5.14 -1.39 -6.41
CA ILE A 29 -4.88 -0.07 -5.82
C ILE A 29 -3.38 0.15 -5.94
N THR A 30 -2.96 0.75 -7.06
CA THR A 30 -1.57 1.12 -7.38
C THR A 30 -1.10 2.37 -6.63
N GLY A 31 -1.70 2.68 -5.47
CA GLY A 31 -1.60 3.97 -4.81
C GLY A 31 -2.13 5.11 -5.70
N THR A 32 -2.02 6.35 -5.22
CA THR A 32 -2.31 7.54 -6.03
C THR A 32 -1.03 8.34 -6.23
N PRO A 33 -0.80 9.00 -7.38
CA PRO A 33 0.30 9.95 -7.49
C PRO A 33 0.25 10.98 -6.35
N SER A 34 1.40 11.27 -5.74
CA SER A 34 1.51 12.22 -4.63
C SER A 34 1.11 13.63 -5.07
N ALA A 35 0.51 14.39 -4.17
CA ALA A 35 0.20 15.80 -4.36
C ALA A 35 1.46 16.71 -4.27
N ASP A 36 2.57 16.18 -3.76
CA ASP A 36 3.87 16.85 -3.65
C ASP A 36 4.91 16.19 -4.58
N PRO A 37 4.86 16.47 -5.90
CA PRO A 37 5.81 15.92 -6.85
C PRO A 37 7.20 16.53 -6.64
N SER A 38 8.23 15.76 -6.99
CA SER A 38 9.62 16.19 -6.86
C SER A 38 9.90 17.41 -7.78
N PRO A 39 10.27 18.58 -7.24
CA PRO A 39 10.39 19.80 -8.05
C PRO A 39 11.43 19.69 -9.17
N GLY A 40 10.99 19.92 -10.41
CA GLY A 40 11.88 19.90 -11.58
C GLY A 40 12.32 18.51 -12.04
N TRP A 41 11.70 17.44 -11.51
CA TRP A 41 11.88 16.08 -11.98
C TRP A 41 10.56 15.54 -12.51
N ALA A 42 10.58 15.04 -13.75
CA ALA A 42 9.43 14.41 -14.39
C ALA A 42 9.89 13.07 -14.96
N PRO A 43 9.76 11.97 -14.21
CA PRO A 43 10.15 10.67 -14.71
C PRO A 43 9.26 10.23 -15.88
N ASN A 44 9.79 9.34 -16.73
CA ASN A 44 9.10 8.89 -17.94
C ASN A 44 7.89 7.99 -17.66
N SER A 45 7.72 7.50 -16.43
CA SER A 45 6.67 6.55 -16.07
C SER A 45 5.96 6.90 -14.76
N THR A 46 4.94 6.12 -14.44
CA THR A 46 4.24 6.12 -13.16
C THR A 46 4.21 4.70 -12.59
N ASN A 47 3.97 4.55 -11.29
CA ASN A 47 3.80 3.23 -10.68
C ASN A 47 2.70 2.40 -11.39
N LEU A 48 1.59 3.07 -11.77
CA LEU A 48 0.50 2.44 -12.52
C LEU A 48 0.98 1.96 -13.90
N LEU A 49 1.65 2.81 -14.68
CA LEU A 49 2.16 2.42 -16.01
C LEU A 49 3.16 1.26 -15.92
N ASN A 50 4.03 1.27 -14.90
CA ASN A 50 4.95 0.15 -14.67
C ASN A 50 4.20 -1.16 -14.35
N SER A 51 3.19 -1.11 -13.47
CA SER A 51 2.39 -2.29 -13.12
C SER A 51 1.62 -2.88 -14.31
N LEU A 52 1.24 -2.03 -15.27
CA LEU A 52 0.52 -2.43 -16.48
C LEU A 52 1.46 -2.81 -17.63
N SER A 53 2.79 -2.76 -17.44
CA SER A 53 3.78 -2.91 -18.52
C SER A 53 3.54 -1.93 -19.68
N GLN A 54 3.14 -0.69 -19.34
CA GLN A 54 2.81 0.39 -20.28
C GLN A 54 3.79 1.57 -20.19
N THR A 55 4.97 1.36 -19.60
CA THR A 55 6.05 2.35 -19.55
C THR A 55 6.35 2.89 -20.96
N PRO A 56 6.32 4.21 -21.19
CA PRO A 56 6.69 4.81 -22.47
C PRO A 56 8.07 4.36 -22.94
N GLY A 57 8.18 3.98 -24.22
CA GLY A 57 9.42 3.43 -24.80
C GLY A 57 9.70 1.96 -24.49
N ARG A 58 8.97 1.34 -23.55
CA ARG A 58 9.17 -0.05 -23.12
C ARG A 58 7.86 -0.84 -22.93
N VAL A 59 6.84 -0.54 -23.72
CA VAL A 59 5.54 -1.22 -23.65
C VAL A 59 5.71 -2.73 -23.82
N GLY A 60 5.08 -3.50 -22.93
CA GLY A 60 5.18 -4.96 -22.85
C GLY A 60 6.33 -5.49 -22.00
N GLN A 61 7.25 -4.61 -21.52
CA GLN A 61 8.29 -5.01 -20.56
C GLN A 61 7.77 -4.85 -19.13
N VAL A 62 8.11 -5.82 -18.28
CA VAL A 62 7.75 -5.78 -16.86
C VAL A 62 8.69 -4.84 -16.11
N ALA A 63 8.16 -3.72 -15.66
CA ALA A 63 8.92 -2.71 -14.91
C ALA A 63 8.81 -2.93 -13.38
N PRO A 64 9.77 -2.46 -12.59
CA PRO A 64 9.63 -2.43 -11.14
C PRO A 64 8.46 -1.54 -10.71
N HIS A 65 7.67 -2.02 -9.75
CA HIS A 65 6.49 -1.31 -9.25
C HIS A 65 6.15 -1.80 -7.84
N VAL A 66 5.21 -1.11 -7.19
CA VAL A 66 4.71 -1.43 -5.86
C VAL A 66 3.18 -1.52 -5.88
N LEU A 67 2.62 -2.52 -5.20
CA LEU A 67 1.18 -2.70 -5.06
C LEU A 67 0.78 -2.69 -3.58
N LEU A 68 -0.40 -2.15 -3.29
CA LEU A 68 -1.00 -2.28 -1.97
C LEU A 68 -1.47 -3.72 -1.76
N SER A 69 -0.93 -4.38 -0.74
CA SER A 69 -1.32 -5.73 -0.34
C SER A 69 -2.48 -5.70 0.67
N SER A 70 -2.33 -4.89 1.72
CA SER A 70 -3.37 -4.70 2.74
C SER A 70 -3.22 -3.38 3.49
N THR A 71 -4.31 -2.92 4.11
CA THR A 71 -4.31 -1.79 5.05
C THR A 71 -4.70 -2.30 6.44
N GLY A 72 -4.04 -1.74 7.45
CA GLY A 72 -4.31 -1.98 8.86
C GLY A 72 -4.36 -0.66 9.63
N ILE A 73 -4.85 -0.71 10.87
CA ILE A 73 -4.84 0.47 11.75
C ILE A 73 -3.39 0.85 12.05
N GLY A 74 -2.98 2.04 11.61
CA GLY A 74 -1.61 2.54 11.74
C GLY A 74 -0.58 1.82 10.88
N SER A 75 -1.00 1.03 9.88
CA SER A 75 -0.07 0.32 9.00
C SER A 75 -0.57 0.09 7.58
N VAL A 76 0.34 -0.09 6.63
CA VAL A 76 0.06 -0.63 5.28
C VAL A 76 1.04 -1.73 4.96
N THR A 77 0.60 -2.76 4.25
CA THR A 77 1.49 -3.77 3.67
C THR A 77 1.55 -3.56 2.18
N LEU A 78 2.77 -3.39 1.65
CA LEU A 78 3.03 -3.18 0.24
C LEU A 78 3.86 -4.33 -0.32
N ASP A 79 3.55 -4.76 -1.53
CA ASP A 79 4.30 -5.75 -2.28
C ASP A 79 5.16 -5.06 -3.34
N PHE A 80 6.48 -5.25 -3.28
CA PHE A 80 7.43 -4.68 -4.23
C PHE A 80 7.83 -5.70 -5.31
N PHE A 81 7.83 -5.28 -6.57
CA PHE A 81 8.10 -6.12 -7.73
C PHE A 81 9.31 -5.60 -8.50
N ASN A 82 10.15 -6.52 -8.99
CA ASN A 82 11.27 -6.25 -9.89
C ASN A 82 11.53 -7.45 -10.80
N LEU A 83 10.50 -7.90 -11.52
CA LEU A 83 10.54 -9.13 -12.32
C LEU A 83 11.29 -8.98 -13.65
N GLY A 84 11.12 -7.85 -14.36
CA GLY A 84 11.63 -7.69 -15.72
C GLY A 84 12.82 -6.75 -15.89
N SER A 85 13.31 -6.13 -14.81
CA SER A 85 14.54 -5.34 -14.87
C SER A 85 15.76 -6.24 -14.66
N ALA A 86 16.85 -5.96 -15.40
CA ALA A 86 18.09 -6.72 -15.31
C ALA A 86 18.94 -6.38 -14.06
N GLY A 87 18.54 -5.36 -13.29
CA GLY A 87 19.30 -4.85 -12.15
C GLY A 87 18.48 -4.70 -10.86
N LEU A 88 19.18 -4.31 -9.79
CA LEU A 88 18.57 -3.94 -8.51
C LEU A 88 17.69 -2.69 -8.69
N ALA A 89 16.45 -2.74 -8.23
CA ALA A 89 15.59 -1.56 -8.11
C ALA A 89 15.68 -1.02 -6.67
N PHE A 90 15.81 0.28 -6.48
CA PHE A 90 15.85 0.90 -5.16
C PHE A 90 14.66 1.85 -4.99
N PHE A 91 13.70 1.41 -4.17
CA PHE A 91 12.50 2.18 -3.87
C PHE A 91 12.75 3.08 -2.67
N GLU A 92 12.54 4.38 -2.83
CA GLU A 92 12.59 5.32 -1.72
C GLU A 92 11.23 5.42 -1.04
N ILE A 93 11.25 5.68 0.27
CA ILE A 93 10.06 5.66 1.13
C ILE A 93 10.01 6.96 1.95
N ARG A 94 8.83 7.58 2.03
CA ARG A 94 8.48 8.62 3.02
C ARG A 94 7.32 8.14 3.87
N TYR A 95 7.28 8.60 5.11
CA TYR A 95 6.18 8.36 6.04
C TYR A 95 5.55 9.71 6.34
N ASP A 96 4.24 9.83 6.18
CA ASP A 96 3.47 11.05 6.49
C ASP A 96 4.06 12.31 5.81
N GLY A 97 4.53 12.18 4.56
CA GLY A 97 5.18 13.25 3.80
C GLY A 97 6.54 13.72 4.33
N VAL A 98 7.10 13.07 5.36
CA VAL A 98 8.35 13.51 6.00
C VAL A 98 9.55 13.22 5.08
N GLN A 99 10.26 14.27 4.70
CA GLN A 99 11.52 14.16 3.97
C GLN A 99 12.65 13.72 4.90
N THR A 100 13.47 12.78 4.42
CA THR A 100 14.62 12.24 5.15
C THR A 100 15.87 12.31 4.28
N GLY A 101 17.03 12.21 4.92
CA GLY A 101 18.32 12.28 4.24
C GLY A 101 18.89 13.69 4.16
N THR A 102 20.19 13.75 3.87
CA THR A 102 20.97 15.00 3.77
C THR A 102 21.89 15.02 2.55
N THR A 103 22.10 13.87 1.92
CA THR A 103 22.91 13.72 0.72
C THR A 103 22.08 14.11 -0.50
N ALA A 104 22.62 14.98 -1.35
CA ALA A 104 21.97 15.36 -2.60
C ALA A 104 21.64 14.13 -3.46
N HIS A 105 20.44 14.11 -4.04
CA HIS A 105 20.00 13.01 -4.88
C HIS A 105 20.73 13.05 -6.23
N PRO A 106 21.33 11.93 -6.69
CA PRO A 106 22.16 11.92 -7.91
C PRO A 106 21.35 12.00 -9.21
N VAL A 107 20.02 12.11 -9.11
CA VAL A 107 19.09 11.91 -10.23
C VAL A 107 17.95 12.91 -10.15
N VAL A 108 17.31 13.01 -8.99
CA VAL A 108 16.21 13.96 -8.73
C VAL A 108 16.84 15.30 -8.36
N PRO A 109 16.78 16.33 -9.24
CA PRO A 109 17.41 17.61 -8.95
C PRO A 109 16.77 18.27 -7.74
N ASN A 110 17.57 19.02 -6.97
CA ASN A 110 17.13 19.76 -5.78
C ASN A 110 16.45 18.91 -4.69
N ASP A 111 16.70 17.60 -4.69
CA ASP A 111 16.20 16.69 -3.67
C ASP A 111 17.35 15.97 -2.94
N THR A 112 17.02 15.25 -1.87
CA THR A 112 17.95 14.40 -1.11
C THR A 112 17.61 12.92 -1.30
N ILE A 113 18.62 12.05 -1.20
CA ILE A 113 18.36 10.61 -1.14
C ILE A 113 17.71 10.29 0.20
N HIS A 114 16.51 9.71 0.16
CA HIS A 114 15.78 9.34 1.38
C HIS A 114 16.45 8.15 2.07
N THR A 115 16.57 8.24 3.40
CA THR A 115 17.14 7.15 4.21
C THR A 115 16.10 6.06 4.42
N GLY A 116 16.52 4.79 4.35
CA GLY A 116 15.64 3.65 4.60
C GLY A 116 14.87 3.14 3.38
N GLY A 117 15.34 3.46 2.16
CA GLY A 117 14.82 2.85 0.95
C GLY A 117 15.07 1.34 0.87
N ILE A 118 14.38 0.69 -0.05
CA ILE A 118 14.31 -0.78 -0.18
C ILE A 118 14.95 -1.18 -1.49
N ALA A 119 16.04 -1.95 -1.40
CA ALA A 119 16.66 -2.58 -2.55
C ALA A 119 15.94 -3.91 -2.86
N VAL A 120 15.46 -4.06 -4.09
CA VAL A 120 14.76 -5.25 -4.57
C VAL A 120 15.54 -5.87 -5.72
N SER A 121 15.94 -7.13 -5.57
CA SER A 121 16.70 -7.88 -6.57
C SER A 121 15.91 -8.12 -7.86
N ALA A 122 16.63 -8.25 -8.97
CA ALA A 122 16.04 -8.69 -10.23
C ALA A 122 15.39 -10.07 -10.07
N GLY A 123 14.24 -10.27 -10.72
CA GLY A 123 13.44 -11.50 -10.64
C GLY A 123 12.52 -11.58 -9.40
N THR A 124 12.48 -10.57 -8.53
CA THR A 124 11.56 -10.58 -7.38
C THR A 124 10.12 -10.37 -7.83
N SER A 125 9.26 -11.37 -7.60
CA SER A 125 7.84 -11.40 -7.98
C SER A 125 6.87 -11.01 -6.85
N GLY A 126 7.31 -10.10 -5.96
CA GLY A 126 6.55 -9.67 -4.78
C GLY A 126 7.36 -9.86 -3.50
N LEU A 127 7.83 -8.75 -2.94
CA LEU A 127 8.40 -8.67 -1.59
C LEU A 127 7.42 -7.91 -0.71
N GLY A 128 6.68 -8.63 0.15
CA GLY A 128 5.71 -8.03 1.06
C GLY A 128 6.38 -7.43 2.29
N LEU A 129 6.17 -6.13 2.51
CA LEU A 129 6.70 -5.39 3.67
C LEU A 129 5.60 -4.56 4.31
N THR A 130 5.55 -4.58 5.64
CA THR A 130 4.60 -3.78 6.42
C THR A 130 5.28 -2.52 6.95
N PHE A 131 4.62 -1.39 6.75
CA PHE A 131 5.04 -0.06 7.15
C PHE A 131 4.07 0.47 8.19
N PHE A 132 4.60 1.19 9.17
CA PHE A 132 3.82 1.85 10.22
C PHE A 132 3.91 3.36 10.04
N ALA A 133 2.76 4.01 9.91
CA ALA A 133 2.64 5.45 9.66
C ALA A 133 1.31 5.95 10.23
N ASN A 134 1.15 7.27 10.35
CA ASN A 134 -0.09 7.84 10.88
C ASN A 134 -1.16 8.01 9.79
N GLU A 135 -0.75 8.46 8.61
CA GLU A 135 -1.63 8.88 7.53
C GLU A 135 -1.22 8.25 6.20
N THR A 136 0.05 8.32 5.82
CA THR A 136 0.50 7.88 4.49
C THR A 136 1.87 7.23 4.48
N VAL A 137 2.07 6.36 3.49
CA VAL A 137 3.38 5.89 3.05
C VAL A 137 3.53 6.26 1.58
N ASP A 138 4.54 7.05 1.24
CA ASP A 138 4.84 7.42 -0.14
C ASP A 138 6.03 6.62 -0.65
N VAL A 139 5.91 6.08 -1.85
CA VAL A 139 6.96 5.28 -2.50
C VAL A 139 7.30 5.88 -3.85
N ARG A 140 8.59 5.98 -4.17
CA ARG A 140 9.06 6.28 -5.53
C ARG A 140 10.15 5.32 -5.98
N LEU A 141 10.39 5.28 -7.28
CA LEU A 141 11.56 4.62 -7.87
C LEU A 141 12.38 5.67 -8.60
N ALA A 142 13.51 6.07 -8.01
CA ALA A 142 14.43 7.04 -8.60
C ALA A 142 15.87 6.51 -8.72
N LEU A 143 16.14 5.29 -8.25
CA LEU A 143 17.45 4.67 -8.23
C LEU A 143 17.35 3.18 -8.60
N GLY A 144 18.40 2.67 -9.24
CA GLY A 144 18.42 1.30 -9.73
C GLY A 144 17.51 1.07 -10.93
N GLY A 145 17.44 -0.18 -11.38
CA GLY A 145 16.71 -0.57 -12.59
C GLY A 145 17.17 0.19 -13.84
N GLU A 146 16.28 0.24 -14.81
CA GLU A 146 16.43 1.09 -16.01
C GLU A 146 15.76 2.44 -15.75
N ARG A 147 16.40 3.53 -16.15
CA ARG A 147 15.93 4.92 -15.94
C ARG A 147 14.55 5.21 -16.54
N ASP A 148 14.16 4.46 -17.56
CA ASP A 148 12.85 4.58 -18.21
C ASP A 148 11.71 4.11 -17.29
N PHE A 149 12.02 3.29 -16.28
CA PHE A 149 11.05 2.79 -15.31
C PHE A 149 10.88 3.68 -14.09
N ASP A 150 11.68 4.73 -13.95
CA ASP A 150 11.52 5.66 -12.84
C ASP A 150 10.08 6.17 -12.75
N PHE A 151 9.62 6.39 -11.52
CA PHE A 151 8.35 7.04 -11.24
C PHE A 151 8.47 7.86 -9.96
N ASP A 152 7.72 8.96 -9.91
CA ASP A 152 7.69 9.87 -8.77
C ASP A 152 6.78 9.33 -7.67
N TRP A 153 6.70 10.02 -6.54
CA TRP A 153 5.97 9.59 -5.36
C TRP A 153 4.56 9.08 -5.65
N THR A 154 4.29 7.88 -5.13
CA THR A 154 3.00 7.21 -5.13
C THR A 154 2.58 7.00 -3.69
N THR A 155 1.44 7.58 -3.32
CA THR A 155 0.89 7.62 -1.96
C THR A 155 -0.01 6.43 -1.68
N PHE A 156 0.19 5.81 -0.52
CA PHE A 156 -0.64 4.76 0.06
C PHE A 156 -1.22 5.22 1.38
N ASN A 157 -2.55 5.26 1.48
CA ASN A 157 -3.25 5.70 2.67
C ASN A 157 -3.21 4.62 3.77
N VAL A 158 -2.95 5.07 4.99
CA VAL A 158 -2.93 4.26 6.20
C VAL A 158 -4.23 4.48 6.95
N ALA A 159 -4.83 3.42 7.51
CA ALA A 159 -6.03 3.59 8.31
C ALA A 159 -5.67 4.30 9.64
N PRO A 160 -6.34 5.41 10.01
CA PRO A 160 -5.98 6.16 11.20
C PRO A 160 -6.10 5.34 12.48
N VAL A 161 -5.20 5.58 13.44
CA VAL A 161 -5.30 5.00 14.78
C VAL A 161 -6.44 5.69 15.54
N PRO A 162 -7.47 4.95 16.01
CA PRO A 162 -8.54 5.55 16.81
C PRO A 162 -7.96 6.16 18.08
N VAL A 163 -8.12 7.47 18.25
CA VAL A 163 -7.81 8.14 19.52
C VAL A 163 -8.78 7.61 20.59
N PRO A 164 -8.29 7.13 21.74
CA PRO A 164 -9.17 6.68 22.81
C PRO A 164 -10.15 7.80 23.18
N ALA A 165 -11.46 7.52 23.12
CA ALA A 165 -12.50 8.48 23.52
C ALA A 165 -12.33 8.97 24.98
N ALA A 166 -11.55 8.25 25.78
CA ALA A 166 -11.18 8.62 27.13
C ALA A 166 -10.29 9.88 27.18
N LEU A 167 -9.53 10.24 26.13
CA LEU A 167 -8.62 11.39 26.19
C LEU A 167 -9.40 12.74 26.25
N PRO A 168 -10.37 13.02 25.37
CA PRO A 168 -11.22 14.20 25.52
C PRO A 168 -11.98 14.20 26.86
N LEU A 169 -12.46 13.05 27.31
CA LEU A 169 -13.18 12.92 28.58
C LEU A 169 -12.28 13.21 29.79
N LEU A 170 -11.04 12.73 29.78
CA LEU A 170 -10.06 12.99 30.82
C LEU A 170 -9.69 14.47 30.85
N LEU A 171 -9.42 15.07 29.69
CA LEU A 171 -9.11 16.50 29.59
C LEU A 171 -10.29 17.36 30.07
N ALA A 172 -11.52 17.00 29.70
CA ALA A 172 -12.73 17.65 30.20
C ALA A 172 -12.88 17.49 31.72
N GLY A 173 -12.62 16.29 32.24
CA GLY A 173 -12.67 15.99 33.67
C GLY A 173 -11.65 16.81 34.48
N ILE A 174 -10.39 16.87 34.04
CA ILE A 174 -9.34 17.67 34.67
C ILE A 174 -9.68 19.16 34.60
N GLY A 175 -10.17 19.65 33.45
CA GLY A 175 -10.61 21.03 33.29
C GLY A 175 -11.74 21.40 34.25
N ALA A 176 -12.73 20.53 34.40
CA ALA A 176 -13.84 20.73 35.33
C ALA A 176 -13.36 20.77 36.79
N LEU A 177 -12.46 19.88 37.19
CA LEU A 177 -11.88 19.87 38.54
C LEU A 177 -11.09 21.15 38.85
N GLY A 178 -10.32 21.66 37.89
CA GLY A 178 -9.60 22.93 38.03
C GLY A 178 -10.53 24.13 38.24
N LEU A 179 -11.64 24.19 37.49
CA LEU A 179 -12.65 25.25 37.65
C LEU A 179 -13.33 25.20 39.03
N VAL A 180 -13.64 24.00 39.54
CA VAL A 180 -14.21 23.83 40.88
C VAL A 180 -13.22 24.25 41.97
N ALA A 181 -11.95 23.86 41.85
CA ALA A 181 -10.91 24.24 42.80
C ALA A 181 -10.69 25.77 42.84
N ARG A 182 -10.78 26.46 41.70
CA ARG A 182 -10.64 27.92 41.62
C ARG A 182 -11.77 28.65 42.35
N ARG A 183 -13.01 28.17 42.26
CA ARG A 183 -14.16 28.78 42.95
C ARG A 183 -14.03 28.72 44.48
N ARG A 184 -13.34 27.73 45.02
CA ARG A 184 -13.14 27.57 46.48
C ARG A 184 -12.11 28.52 47.09
N LYS A 185 -11.28 29.20 46.28
CA LYS A 185 -10.29 30.17 46.78
C LYS A 185 -10.82 31.61 46.86
N THR A 186 -11.98 31.88 46.27
CA THR A 186 -12.58 33.23 46.21
C THR A 186 -13.76 33.41 47.17
N ALA A 187 -14.11 32.36 47.93
CA ALA A 187 -15.10 32.38 49.01
C ALA A 187 -14.38 32.19 50.35
#